data_AF-A0A2V7PUF5-F1
#
_entry.id   AF-A0A2V7PUF5-F1
#
_cell.length_a   1.000
_cell.length_b   1.000
_cell.length_c   1.000
_cell.angle_alpha   90.00
_cell.angle_beta   90.00
_cell.angle_gamma   90.00
#
_symmetry.space_group_name_H-M   'P 1'
#
loop_
_entity.id
_entity.type
_entity.pdbx_description
1 polymer ?
#
loop_
_entity_poly.entity_id
_entity_poly.type
_entity_poly.pdbx_seq_one_letter_code
_entity_poly.pdbx_strand_id
1 'polypeptide(L)'
;MRGVAGVATQGSGAGKGARLRAVCVVPLVRLLGGVADLARRRGRYETSAGLFHAGRAIAERWLGPAHPEVAVLLNNMGVLFKYRGHFAEGWEAYRQALTITEATLGPRHPRVAVIYHNLAGLAHEEGRHAVAEPYARRGLELREQAVGPDHPDVAADLAALAAILDGQGRHDEAERLYRRALEVFEKRLGCKHEDLAVTLNNLAALCQTTGRLTEAEQLYERALAIKQKVLGARHPEVGVTLNNLAVLQRQRGRSDAARLLYRRALSIFEARLGAHHPRTATCRANHRKLLREAAASGDDLSSHSGGQLDERSST
;
A
#
# COMPACT_ATOMS: atom_id res chain seq x y z
N MET A 1 -74.58 21.33 11.50
CA MET A 1 -73.46 21.82 12.32
C MET A 1 -72.51 20.65 12.59
N ARG A 2 -71.28 20.72 12.05
CA ARG A 2 -69.99 20.66 12.79
C ARG A 2 -69.84 19.44 13.73
N GLY A 3 -68.81 18.59 13.62
CA GLY A 3 -67.63 18.66 12.79
C GLY A 3 -66.63 17.51 13.01
N VAL A 4 -65.85 17.30 11.96
CA VAL A 4 -64.40 17.05 11.84
C VAL A 4 -63.75 15.87 12.59
N ALA A 5 -63.22 14.97 11.76
CA ALA A 5 -62.30 13.89 12.04
C ALA A 5 -60.97 14.35 12.67
N GLY A 6 -60.54 13.66 13.72
CA GLY A 6 -59.18 13.73 14.25
C GLY A 6 -58.26 12.77 13.48
N VAL A 7 -57.48 13.29 12.54
CA VAL A 7 -56.35 12.57 11.94
C VAL A 7 -55.17 12.67 12.90
N ALA A 8 -54.76 11.52 13.46
CA ALA A 8 -53.57 11.41 14.28
C ALA A 8 -52.30 11.61 13.41
N THR A 9 -51.63 12.75 13.54
CA THR A 9 -50.27 12.96 13.03
C THR A 9 -49.25 12.42 14.03
N GLN A 10 -49.03 11.10 14.04
CA GLN A 10 -47.80 10.51 14.59
C GLN A 10 -46.85 10.19 13.42
N GLY A 11 -45.92 11.09 13.13
CA GLY A 11 -44.95 10.89 12.05
C GLY A 11 -44.09 12.11 11.76
N SER A 12 -43.26 12.55 12.71
CA SER A 12 -42.30 13.65 12.45
C SER A 12 -41.07 13.65 13.38
N GLY A 13 -41.17 13.07 14.58
CA GLY A 13 -40.09 13.13 15.60
C GLY A 13 -38.89 12.22 15.34
N ALA A 14 -39.12 10.98 14.87
CA ALA A 14 -38.05 10.00 14.65
C ALA A 14 -37.01 10.45 13.60
N GLY A 15 -37.47 11.13 12.54
CA GLY A 15 -36.60 11.64 11.48
C GLY A 15 -35.73 12.82 11.92
N LYS A 16 -36.25 13.70 12.80
CA LYS A 16 -35.47 14.85 13.32
C LYS A 16 -34.37 14.41 14.28
N GLY A 17 -34.66 13.47 15.18
CA GLY A 17 -33.66 12.89 16.10
C GLY A 17 -32.56 12.12 15.36
N ALA A 18 -32.91 11.35 14.33
CA ALA A 18 -31.93 10.64 13.49
C ALA A 18 -31.04 11.61 12.70
N ARG A 19 -31.61 12.68 12.14
CA ARG A 19 -30.84 13.73 11.43
C ARG A 19 -29.89 14.47 12.37
N LEU A 20 -30.34 14.86 13.56
CA LEU A 20 -29.48 15.53 14.55
C LEU A 20 -28.33 14.63 15.03
N ARG A 21 -28.58 13.32 15.21
CA ARG A 21 -27.52 12.34 15.52
C ARG A 21 -26.51 12.26 14.38
N ALA A 22 -26.95 12.18 13.13
CA ALA A 22 -26.05 12.12 11.98
C ALA A 22 -25.15 13.37 11.88
N VAL A 23 -25.71 14.56 12.10
CA VAL A 23 -24.97 15.84 12.04
C VAL A 23 -23.82 15.90 13.03
N CYS A 24 -23.99 15.35 14.24
CA CYS A 24 -22.94 15.38 15.27
C CYS A 24 -22.00 14.16 15.22
N VAL A 25 -22.54 12.99 14.90
CA VAL A 25 -21.79 11.72 15.02
C VAL A 25 -20.90 11.48 13.81
N VAL A 26 -21.33 11.83 12.59
CA VAL A 26 -20.52 11.60 11.39
C VAL A 26 -19.18 12.35 11.45
N PRO A 27 -19.11 13.66 11.80
CA PRO A 27 -17.83 14.36 11.93
C PRO A 27 -16.92 13.74 13.01
N LEU A 28 -17.48 13.35 14.15
CA LEU A 28 -16.73 12.70 15.24
C LEU A 28 -16.12 11.38 14.79
N VAL A 29 -16.91 10.52 14.14
CA VAL A 29 -16.44 9.22 13.63
C VAL A 29 -15.34 9.40 12.58
N ARG A 30 -15.50 10.36 11.66
CA ARG A 30 -14.46 10.69 10.67
C ARG A 30 -13.18 11.21 11.31
N LEU A 31 -13.29 12.04 12.34
CA LEU A 31 -12.14 12.51 13.10
C LEU A 31 -11.40 11.35 13.77
N LEU A 32 -12.13 10.45 14.46
CA LEU A 32 -11.54 9.26 15.08
C LEU A 32 -10.83 8.38 14.05
N GLY A 33 -11.47 8.12 12.90
CA GLY A 33 -10.86 7.37 11.79
C GLY A 33 -9.61 8.06 11.23
N GLY A 34 -9.62 9.38 11.09
CA GLY A 34 -8.47 10.15 10.62
C GLY A 34 -7.29 10.11 11.60
N VAL A 35 -7.55 10.27 12.90
CA VAL A 35 -6.52 10.17 13.94
C VAL A 35 -5.99 8.73 14.04
N ALA A 36 -6.85 7.72 13.85
CA ALA A 36 -6.46 6.33 13.80
C ALA A 36 -5.52 6.05 12.62
N ASP A 37 -5.80 6.58 11.42
CA ASP A 37 -4.93 6.41 10.26
C ASP A 37 -3.57 7.10 10.47
N LEU A 38 -3.56 8.30 11.06
CA LEU A 38 -2.32 8.99 11.42
C LEU A 38 -1.51 8.21 12.46
N ALA A 39 -2.16 7.59 13.45
CA ALA A 39 -1.50 6.73 14.42
C ALA A 39 -0.86 5.52 13.73
N ARG A 40 -1.58 4.85 12.82
CA ARG A 40 -1.08 3.72 12.01
C ARG A 40 0.13 4.12 11.18
N ARG A 41 0.09 5.25 10.46
CA ARG A 41 1.21 5.75 9.64
C ARG A 41 2.46 6.06 10.46
N ARG A 42 2.30 6.34 11.75
CA ARG A 42 3.41 6.53 12.72
C ARG A 42 3.83 5.23 13.42
N GLY A 43 3.32 4.07 13.01
CA GLY A 43 3.62 2.78 13.64
C GLY A 43 2.95 2.57 15.00
N ARG A 44 2.07 3.46 15.45
CA ARG A 44 1.32 3.32 16.71
C ARG A 44 0.08 2.46 16.49
N TYR A 45 0.30 1.19 16.19
CA TYR A 45 -0.76 0.26 15.77
C TYR A 45 -1.80 -0.02 16.85
N GLU A 46 -1.43 -0.08 18.12
CA GLU A 46 -2.39 -0.28 19.22
C GLU A 46 -3.31 0.92 19.42
N THR A 47 -2.75 2.13 19.39
CA THR A 47 -3.54 3.37 19.43
C THR A 47 -4.49 3.44 18.24
N SER A 48 -4.02 3.07 17.05
CA SER A 48 -4.84 3.03 15.84
C SER A 48 -6.00 2.04 15.99
N ALA A 49 -5.74 0.82 16.47
CA ALA A 49 -6.76 -0.20 16.70
C ALA A 49 -7.84 0.30 17.68
N GLY A 50 -7.42 0.83 18.84
CA GLY A 50 -8.35 1.36 19.83
C GLY A 50 -9.25 2.48 19.29
N LEU A 51 -8.69 3.40 18.50
CA LEU A 51 -9.45 4.49 17.88
C LEU A 51 -10.45 3.99 16.82
N PHE A 52 -10.06 3.03 15.98
CA PHE A 52 -10.99 2.44 15.02
C PHE A 52 -12.12 1.68 15.70
N HIS A 53 -11.83 0.90 16.75
CA HIS A 53 -12.86 0.19 17.52
C HIS A 53 -13.82 1.17 18.20
N ALA A 54 -13.30 2.25 18.81
CA ALA A 54 -14.12 3.29 19.41
C ALA A 54 -15.01 3.99 18.37
N GLY A 55 -14.44 4.37 17.23
CA GLY A 55 -15.17 4.97 16.12
C GLY A 55 -16.28 4.06 15.61
N ARG A 56 -16.00 2.75 15.46
CA ARG A 56 -16.98 1.77 14.98
C ARG A 56 -18.12 1.60 15.97
N ALA A 57 -17.81 1.43 17.27
CA ALA A 57 -18.82 1.31 18.31
C ALA A 57 -19.75 2.53 18.39
N ILE A 58 -19.19 3.74 18.23
CA ILE A 58 -19.98 4.99 18.17
C ILE A 58 -20.86 5.00 16.91
N ALA A 59 -20.31 4.69 15.74
CA ALA A 59 -21.04 4.67 14.48
C ALA A 59 -22.19 3.65 14.52
N GLU A 60 -21.93 2.41 14.94
CA GLU A 60 -22.94 1.35 15.05
C GLU A 60 -24.06 1.74 16.01
N ARG A 61 -23.72 2.27 17.19
CA ARG A 61 -24.70 2.65 18.22
C ARG A 61 -25.63 3.76 17.77
N TRP A 62 -25.12 4.76 17.05
CA TRP A 62 -25.85 6.01 16.82
C TRP A 62 -26.33 6.21 15.37
N LEU A 63 -25.65 5.59 14.40
CA LEU A 63 -25.99 5.65 12.98
C LEU A 63 -26.57 4.32 12.47
N GLY A 64 -26.31 3.22 13.18
CA GLY A 64 -26.72 1.86 12.81
C GLY A 64 -25.59 1.07 12.12
N PRO A 65 -25.61 -0.27 12.21
CA PRO A 65 -24.52 -1.12 11.72
C PRO A 65 -24.38 -1.11 10.19
N ALA A 66 -25.45 -0.81 9.45
CA ALA A 66 -25.44 -0.72 7.99
C ALA A 66 -25.08 0.69 7.46
N HIS A 67 -24.61 1.60 8.31
CA HIS A 67 -24.33 2.98 7.87
C HIS A 67 -23.02 3.06 7.04
N PRO A 68 -22.93 3.88 5.98
CA PRO A 68 -21.73 4.00 5.14
C PRO A 68 -20.44 4.38 5.88
N GLU A 69 -20.54 5.04 7.03
CA GLU A 69 -19.38 5.37 7.89
C GLU A 69 -18.83 4.14 8.64
N VAL A 70 -19.68 3.18 8.99
CA VAL A 70 -19.23 1.88 9.54
C VAL A 70 -18.39 1.17 8.48
N ALA A 71 -18.81 1.19 7.21
CA ALA A 71 -18.02 0.64 6.12
C ALA A 71 -16.67 1.34 5.90
N VAL A 72 -16.60 2.68 6.05
CA VAL A 72 -15.30 3.40 5.98
C VAL A 72 -14.35 2.90 7.05
N LEU A 73 -14.83 2.82 8.29
CA LEU A 73 -14.02 2.36 9.42
C LEU A 73 -13.55 0.92 9.23
N LEU A 74 -14.46 0.02 8.85
CA LEU A 74 -14.14 -1.39 8.58
C LEU A 74 -13.09 -1.53 7.47
N ASN A 75 -13.23 -0.80 6.37
CA ASN A 75 -12.21 -0.79 5.31
C ASN A 75 -10.83 -0.35 5.84
N ASN A 76 -10.79 0.70 6.67
CA ASN A 76 -9.53 1.18 7.23
C ASN A 76 -8.96 0.25 8.31
N MET A 77 -9.82 -0.42 9.08
CA MET A 77 -9.42 -1.50 9.98
C MET A 77 -8.81 -2.67 9.22
N GLY A 78 -9.37 -3.06 8.08
CA GLY A 78 -8.79 -4.08 7.21
C GLY A 78 -7.35 -3.73 6.81
N VAL A 79 -7.08 -2.45 6.50
CA VAL A 79 -5.73 -1.98 6.19
C VAL A 79 -4.82 -2.11 7.41
N LEU A 80 -5.27 -1.71 8.60
CA LEU A 80 -4.52 -1.86 9.84
C LEU A 80 -4.18 -3.32 10.13
N PHE A 81 -5.16 -4.22 10.02
CA PHE A 81 -4.98 -5.64 10.29
C PHE A 81 -3.98 -6.28 9.33
N LYS A 82 -4.03 -5.91 8.04
CA LYS A 82 -3.03 -6.30 7.03
C LYS A 82 -1.60 -5.95 7.49
N TYR A 83 -1.36 -4.72 7.95
CA TYR A 83 -0.03 -4.29 8.42
C TYR A 83 0.44 -5.01 9.68
N ARG A 84 -0.48 -5.55 10.48
CA ARG A 84 -0.16 -6.35 11.67
C ARG A 84 0.00 -7.84 11.37
N GLY A 85 -0.32 -8.30 10.17
CA GLY A 85 -0.38 -9.73 9.82
C GLY A 85 -1.63 -10.44 10.36
N HIS A 86 -2.64 -9.68 10.82
CA HIS A 86 -3.92 -10.19 11.32
C HIS A 86 -4.88 -10.44 10.14
N PHE A 87 -4.51 -11.38 9.29
CA PHE A 87 -5.16 -11.57 8.00
C PHE A 87 -6.64 -11.95 8.10
N ALA A 88 -7.01 -12.79 9.07
CA ALA A 88 -8.39 -13.24 9.27
C ALA A 88 -9.33 -12.06 9.59
N GLU A 89 -8.93 -11.20 10.55
CA GLU A 89 -9.68 -9.99 10.89
C GLU A 89 -9.71 -8.99 9.73
N GLY A 90 -8.63 -8.93 8.94
CA GLY A 90 -8.58 -8.14 7.70
C GLY A 90 -9.65 -8.55 6.69
N TRP A 91 -9.78 -9.86 6.42
CA TRP A 91 -10.81 -10.40 5.52
C TRP A 91 -12.21 -10.11 6.01
N GLU A 92 -12.48 -10.33 7.29
CA GLU A 92 -13.79 -10.07 7.88
C GLU A 92 -14.17 -8.60 7.74
N ALA A 93 -13.25 -7.70 8.11
CA ALA A 93 -13.49 -6.26 8.04
C ALA A 93 -13.77 -5.80 6.60
N TYR A 94 -12.99 -6.26 5.62
CA TYR A 94 -13.24 -5.89 4.22
C TYR A 94 -14.54 -6.47 3.67
N ARG A 95 -14.90 -7.72 4.00
CA ARG A 95 -16.17 -8.33 3.55
C ARG A 95 -17.38 -7.62 4.13
N GLN A 96 -17.33 -7.24 5.41
CA GLN A 96 -18.38 -6.43 6.03
C GLN A 96 -18.46 -5.04 5.39
N ALA A 97 -17.32 -4.38 5.17
CA ALA A 97 -17.27 -3.09 4.48
C ALA A 97 -17.86 -3.17 3.06
N LEU A 98 -17.54 -4.23 2.31
CA LEU A 98 -18.05 -4.46 0.97
C LEU A 98 -19.57 -4.61 1.00
N THR A 99 -20.08 -5.50 1.85
CA THR A 99 -21.51 -5.78 2.01
C THR A 99 -22.29 -4.49 2.31
N ILE A 100 -21.81 -3.69 3.27
CA ILE A 100 -22.47 -2.43 3.64
C ILE A 100 -22.39 -1.42 2.48
N THR A 101 -21.24 -1.29 1.83
CA THR A 101 -21.04 -0.30 0.76
C THR A 101 -21.89 -0.63 -0.47
N GLU A 102 -21.97 -1.90 -0.87
CA GLU A 102 -22.80 -2.34 -1.99
C GLU A 102 -24.30 -2.14 -1.68
N ALA A 103 -24.74 -2.47 -0.46
CA ALA A 103 -26.13 -2.30 -0.06
C ALA A 103 -26.55 -0.82 0.03
N THR A 104 -25.63 0.07 0.43
CA THR A 104 -25.96 1.48 0.66
C THR A 104 -25.73 2.39 -0.54
N LEU A 105 -24.71 2.12 -1.35
CA LEU A 105 -24.30 2.98 -2.48
C LEU A 105 -24.49 2.31 -3.84
N GLY A 106 -24.78 1.00 -3.85
CA GLY A 106 -24.91 0.19 -5.05
C GLY A 106 -23.59 -0.49 -5.47
N PRO A 107 -23.67 -1.62 -6.19
CA PRO A 107 -22.51 -2.46 -6.53
C PRO A 107 -21.55 -1.85 -7.56
N ARG A 108 -21.94 -0.75 -8.21
CA ARG A 108 -21.12 -0.02 -9.19
C ARG A 108 -20.51 1.27 -8.63
N HIS A 109 -20.70 1.55 -7.35
CA HIS A 109 -20.20 2.79 -6.77
C HIS A 109 -18.66 2.80 -6.65
N PRO A 110 -17.95 3.91 -6.92
CA PRO A 110 -16.48 3.96 -6.88
C PRO A 110 -15.85 3.50 -5.55
N ARG A 111 -16.54 3.70 -4.42
CA ARG A 111 -16.10 3.19 -3.10
C ARG A 111 -16.03 1.66 -3.02
N VAL A 112 -16.83 0.95 -3.82
CA VAL A 112 -16.76 -0.52 -3.94
C VAL A 112 -15.42 -0.92 -4.57
N ALA A 113 -14.94 -0.17 -5.57
CA ALA A 113 -13.64 -0.40 -6.20
C ALA A 113 -12.46 -0.31 -5.21
N VAL A 114 -12.54 0.62 -4.24
CA VAL A 114 -11.51 0.77 -3.19
C VAL A 114 -11.43 -0.49 -2.32
N ILE A 115 -12.57 -1.08 -1.96
CA ILE A 115 -12.62 -2.27 -1.12
C ILE A 115 -12.11 -3.49 -1.90
N TYR A 116 -12.46 -3.62 -3.18
CA TYR A 116 -11.92 -4.65 -4.08
C TYR A 116 -10.39 -4.56 -4.21
N HIS A 117 -9.85 -3.36 -4.43
CA HIS A 117 -8.40 -3.12 -4.45
C HIS A 117 -7.74 -3.59 -3.14
N ASN A 118 -8.34 -3.25 -2.00
CA ASN A 118 -7.80 -3.64 -0.70
C ASN A 118 -7.88 -5.15 -0.42
N LEU A 119 -8.97 -5.82 -0.82
CA LEU A 119 -9.11 -7.27 -0.76
C LEU A 119 -8.07 -7.98 -1.64
N ALA A 120 -7.83 -7.47 -2.85
CA ALA A 120 -6.79 -7.98 -3.72
C ALA A 120 -5.40 -7.83 -3.08
N GLY A 121 -5.11 -6.66 -2.52
CA GLY A 121 -3.88 -6.41 -1.78
C GLY A 121 -3.71 -7.33 -0.56
N LEU A 122 -4.77 -7.60 0.20
CA LEU A 122 -4.73 -8.54 1.33
C LEU A 122 -4.39 -9.96 0.87
N ALA A 123 -5.10 -10.45 -0.15
CA ALA A 123 -4.85 -11.77 -0.72
C ALA A 123 -3.42 -11.90 -1.30
N HIS A 124 -2.92 -10.83 -1.93
CA HIS A 124 -1.56 -10.79 -2.47
C HIS A 124 -0.49 -10.87 -1.37
N GLU A 125 -0.65 -10.12 -0.28
CA GLU A 125 0.28 -10.17 0.88
C GLU A 125 0.29 -11.54 1.57
N GLU A 126 -0.81 -12.29 1.52
CA GLU A 126 -0.86 -13.70 1.96
C GLU A 126 -0.22 -14.68 0.96
N GLY A 127 0.25 -14.22 -0.21
CA GLY A 127 0.75 -15.08 -1.29
C GLY A 127 -0.35 -15.80 -2.07
N ARG A 128 -1.62 -15.44 -1.88
CA ARG A 128 -2.79 -16.07 -2.53
C ARG A 128 -3.13 -15.35 -3.83
N HIS A 129 -2.18 -15.35 -4.78
CA HIS A 129 -2.30 -14.59 -6.04
C HIS A 129 -3.54 -14.96 -6.88
N ALA A 130 -3.93 -16.24 -6.91
CA ALA A 130 -5.13 -16.69 -7.62
C ALA A 130 -6.43 -16.15 -7.01
N VAL A 131 -6.45 -15.92 -5.68
CA VAL A 131 -7.58 -15.30 -4.98
C VAL A 131 -7.57 -13.79 -5.16
N ALA A 132 -6.39 -13.17 -5.25
CA ALA A 132 -6.22 -11.73 -5.42
C ALA A 132 -6.71 -11.22 -6.78
N GLU A 133 -6.44 -11.96 -7.86
CA GLU A 133 -6.74 -11.55 -9.24
C GLU A 133 -8.20 -11.17 -9.50
N PRO A 134 -9.22 -11.98 -9.15
CA PRO A 134 -10.61 -11.61 -9.42
C PRO A 134 -11.02 -10.32 -8.70
N TYR A 135 -10.51 -10.10 -7.48
CA TYR A 135 -10.73 -8.84 -6.76
C TYR A 135 -10.04 -7.66 -7.45
N ALA A 136 -8.79 -7.81 -7.89
CA ALA A 136 -8.06 -6.76 -8.59
C ALA A 136 -8.74 -6.38 -9.91
N ARG A 137 -9.14 -7.37 -10.72
CA ARG A 137 -9.85 -7.13 -11.99
C ARG A 137 -11.18 -6.42 -11.76
N ARG A 138 -11.95 -6.83 -10.74
CA ARG A 138 -13.23 -6.19 -10.44
C ARG A 138 -13.07 -4.75 -9.94
N GLY A 139 -12.08 -4.50 -9.09
CA GLY A 139 -11.75 -3.15 -8.62
C GLY A 139 -11.34 -2.24 -9.77
N LEU A 140 -10.45 -2.72 -10.64
CA LEU A 140 -9.98 -2.02 -11.83
C LEU A 140 -11.14 -1.67 -12.77
N GLU A 141 -12.01 -2.62 -13.09
CA GLU A 141 -13.17 -2.41 -13.98
C GLU A 141 -14.09 -1.29 -13.45
N LEU A 142 -14.45 -1.37 -12.17
CA LEU A 142 -15.31 -0.36 -11.53
C LEU A 142 -14.66 1.03 -11.53
N ARG A 143 -13.34 1.07 -11.31
CA ARG A 143 -12.59 2.33 -11.30
C ARG A 143 -12.46 2.92 -12.70
N GLU A 144 -12.13 2.12 -13.70
CA GLU A 144 -12.09 2.54 -15.11
C GLU A 144 -13.45 3.10 -15.56
N GLN A 145 -14.56 2.46 -15.18
CA GLN A 145 -15.91 2.96 -15.47
C GLN A 145 -16.21 4.31 -14.80
N ALA A 146 -15.67 4.54 -13.60
CA ALA A 146 -15.96 5.73 -12.81
C ALA A 146 -15.15 6.97 -13.23
N VAL A 147 -13.86 6.79 -13.54
CA VAL A 147 -12.93 7.92 -13.75
C VAL A 147 -12.21 7.88 -15.10
N GLY A 148 -12.45 6.85 -15.90
CA GLY A 148 -11.82 6.65 -17.20
C GLY A 148 -10.43 5.98 -17.13
N PRO A 149 -9.94 5.43 -18.25
CA PRO A 149 -8.74 4.59 -18.29
C PRO A 149 -7.41 5.34 -18.05
N ASP A 150 -7.40 6.67 -18.23
CA ASP A 150 -6.20 7.51 -18.07
C ASP A 150 -6.12 8.18 -16.69
N HIS A 151 -6.87 7.69 -15.70
CA HIS A 151 -6.83 8.23 -14.34
C HIS A 151 -5.67 7.61 -13.52
N PRO A 152 -4.95 8.40 -12.69
CA PRO A 152 -3.92 7.88 -11.78
C PRO A 152 -4.35 6.66 -10.95
N ASP A 153 -5.56 6.68 -10.40
CA ASP A 153 -6.05 5.57 -9.58
C ASP A 153 -6.26 4.29 -10.40
N VAL A 154 -6.53 4.40 -11.72
CA VAL A 154 -6.56 3.24 -12.63
C VAL A 154 -5.16 2.71 -12.85
N ALA A 155 -4.17 3.59 -13.02
CA ALA A 155 -2.76 3.20 -13.12
C ALA A 155 -2.28 2.45 -11.87
N ALA A 156 -2.69 2.88 -10.67
CA ALA A 156 -2.40 2.18 -9.43
C ALA A 156 -3.02 0.77 -9.39
N ASP A 157 -4.26 0.61 -9.86
CA ASP A 157 -4.93 -0.69 -9.94
C ASP A 157 -4.29 -1.61 -11.01
N LEU A 158 -3.86 -1.05 -12.15
CA LEU A 158 -3.11 -1.78 -13.18
C LEU A 158 -1.78 -2.31 -12.61
N ALA A 159 -1.03 -1.47 -11.90
CA ALA A 159 0.23 -1.87 -11.27
C ALA A 159 0.03 -2.94 -10.17
N ALA A 160 -1.07 -2.86 -9.41
CA ALA A 160 -1.43 -3.87 -8.42
C ALA A 160 -1.79 -5.22 -9.08
N LEU A 161 -2.60 -5.19 -10.16
CA LEU A 161 -2.93 -6.38 -10.93
C LEU A 161 -1.68 -6.99 -11.57
N ALA A 162 -0.77 -6.17 -12.10
CA ALA A 162 0.51 -6.63 -12.65
C ALA A 162 1.33 -7.39 -11.60
N ALA A 163 1.43 -6.88 -10.36
CA ALA A 163 2.14 -7.57 -9.28
C ALA A 163 1.51 -8.92 -8.91
N ILE A 164 0.18 -9.00 -8.95
CA ILE A 164 -0.55 -10.25 -8.72
C ILE A 164 -0.24 -11.26 -9.83
N LEU A 165 -0.27 -10.84 -11.10
CA LEU A 165 0.01 -11.68 -12.25
C LEU A 165 1.47 -12.15 -12.30
N ASP A 166 2.42 -11.28 -11.95
CA ASP A 166 3.84 -11.63 -11.83
C ASP A 166 4.06 -12.73 -10.78
N GLY A 167 3.39 -12.61 -9.63
CA GLY A 167 3.38 -13.66 -8.60
C GLY A 167 2.76 -14.99 -9.03
N GLN A 168 1.98 -15.01 -10.12
CA GLN A 168 1.48 -16.23 -10.76
C GLN A 168 2.40 -16.75 -11.88
N GLY A 169 3.52 -16.07 -12.17
CA GLY A 169 4.41 -16.38 -13.29
C GLY A 169 3.92 -15.88 -14.65
N ARG A 170 2.86 -15.06 -14.71
CA ARG A 170 2.31 -14.48 -15.95
C ARG A 170 3.06 -13.20 -16.33
N HIS A 171 4.36 -13.32 -16.54
CA HIS A 171 5.28 -12.18 -16.70
C HIS A 171 4.93 -11.27 -17.89
N ASP A 172 4.58 -11.82 -19.06
CA ASP A 172 4.25 -11.01 -20.24
C ASP A 172 3.02 -10.11 -20.02
N GLU A 173 2.00 -10.63 -19.34
CA GLU A 173 0.79 -9.85 -19.05
C GLU A 173 1.07 -8.80 -17.96
N ALA A 174 1.80 -9.17 -16.91
CA ALA A 174 2.23 -8.25 -15.87
C ALA A 174 3.04 -7.08 -16.45
N GLU A 175 3.99 -7.35 -17.34
CA GLU A 175 4.81 -6.34 -17.99
C GLU A 175 4.00 -5.35 -18.81
N ARG A 176 3.02 -5.83 -19.60
CA ARG A 176 2.10 -4.96 -20.35
C ARG A 176 1.33 -4.02 -19.43
N LEU A 177 0.82 -4.54 -18.31
CA LEU A 177 0.06 -3.75 -17.33
C LEU A 177 0.96 -2.75 -16.60
N TYR A 178 2.17 -3.13 -16.22
CA TYR A 178 3.14 -2.18 -15.64
C TYR A 178 3.46 -1.04 -16.60
N ARG A 179 3.75 -1.34 -17.88
CA ARG A 179 4.02 -0.29 -18.87
C ARG A 179 2.83 0.63 -19.07
N ARG A 180 1.61 0.09 -19.17
CA ARG A 180 0.38 0.89 -19.26
C ARG A 180 0.22 1.80 -18.03
N ALA A 181 0.47 1.31 -16.82
CA ALA A 181 0.43 2.12 -15.62
C ALA A 181 1.46 3.26 -15.63
N LEU A 182 2.70 2.97 -16.05
CA LEU A 182 3.76 3.97 -16.18
C LEU A 182 3.38 5.08 -17.17
N GLU A 183 2.83 4.73 -18.33
CA GLU A 183 2.38 5.71 -19.32
C GLU A 183 1.33 6.68 -18.75
N VAL A 184 0.36 6.17 -18.00
CA VAL A 184 -0.68 6.99 -17.37
C VAL A 184 -0.07 7.89 -16.28
N PHE A 185 0.79 7.34 -15.42
CA PHE A 185 1.47 8.12 -14.38
C PHE A 185 2.32 9.25 -14.96
N GLU A 186 3.11 8.96 -15.99
CA GLU A 186 3.97 9.93 -16.65
C GLU A 186 3.17 11.06 -17.30
N LYS A 187 2.06 10.73 -17.99
CA LYS A 187 1.18 11.72 -18.62
C LYS A 187 0.47 12.62 -17.61
N ARG A 188 0.05 12.09 -16.46
CA ARG A 188 -0.87 12.79 -15.54
C ARG A 188 -0.20 13.45 -14.34
N LEU A 189 0.81 12.81 -13.77
CA LEU A 189 1.41 13.24 -12.49
C LEU A 189 2.86 13.70 -12.65
N GLY A 190 3.45 13.47 -13.81
CA GLY A 190 4.87 13.70 -14.06
C GLY A 190 5.77 12.87 -13.12
N CYS A 191 7.02 13.27 -12.98
CA CYS A 191 8.08 12.50 -12.30
C CYS A 191 8.07 12.56 -10.75
N LYS A 192 6.93 12.83 -10.11
CA LYS A 192 6.87 13.15 -8.65
C LYS A 192 5.94 12.26 -7.82
N HIS A 193 5.40 11.18 -8.36
CA HIS A 193 4.49 10.30 -7.61
C HIS A 193 5.17 9.07 -7.03
N GLU A 194 4.81 8.69 -5.80
CA GLU A 194 5.32 7.47 -5.14
C GLU A 194 4.94 6.22 -5.94
N ASP A 195 3.69 6.13 -6.41
CA ASP A 195 3.21 4.97 -7.19
C ASP A 195 3.99 4.78 -8.50
N LEU A 196 4.45 5.86 -9.14
CA LEU A 196 5.32 5.77 -10.32
C LEU A 196 6.62 5.04 -9.96
N ALA A 197 7.24 5.39 -8.83
CA ALA A 197 8.48 4.78 -8.40
C ALA A 197 8.30 3.34 -7.90
N VAL A 198 7.16 3.02 -7.26
CA VAL A 198 6.80 1.64 -6.90
C VAL A 198 6.62 0.80 -8.15
N THR A 199 5.90 1.31 -9.15
CA THR A 199 5.65 0.62 -10.43
C THR A 199 6.97 0.36 -11.18
N LEU A 200 7.86 1.36 -11.25
CA LEU A 200 9.20 1.20 -11.84
C LEU A 200 10.02 0.13 -11.13
N ASN A 201 10.02 0.13 -9.79
CA ASN A 201 10.75 -0.86 -9.00
C ASN A 201 10.21 -2.29 -9.24
N ASN A 202 8.90 -2.45 -9.41
CA ASN A 202 8.31 -3.77 -9.64
C ASN A 202 8.56 -4.25 -11.08
N LEU A 203 8.46 -3.36 -12.07
CA LEU A 203 8.86 -3.69 -13.44
C LEU A 203 10.35 -4.04 -13.52
N ALA A 204 11.21 -3.35 -12.77
CA ALA A 204 12.63 -3.68 -12.68
C ALA A 204 12.87 -5.09 -12.11
N ALA A 205 12.10 -5.48 -11.09
CA ALA A 205 12.15 -6.84 -10.53
C ALA A 205 11.73 -7.89 -11.56
N LEU A 206 10.68 -7.63 -12.34
CA LEU A 206 10.25 -8.50 -13.44
C LEU A 206 11.31 -8.58 -14.55
N CYS A 207 11.90 -7.45 -14.95
CA CYS A 207 13.01 -7.43 -15.92
C CYS A 207 14.21 -8.24 -15.40
N GLN A 208 14.49 -8.16 -14.10
CA GLN A 208 15.56 -8.91 -13.45
C GLN A 208 15.28 -10.42 -13.47
N THR A 209 14.08 -10.87 -13.08
CA THR A 209 13.72 -12.29 -13.08
C THR A 209 13.67 -12.89 -14.49
N THR A 210 13.34 -12.07 -15.49
CA THR A 210 13.36 -12.44 -16.92
C THR A 210 14.72 -12.24 -17.60
N GLY A 211 15.78 -11.92 -16.84
CA GLY A 211 17.17 -11.87 -17.34
C GLY A 211 17.59 -10.57 -18.04
N ARG A 212 16.72 -9.56 -18.14
CA ARG A 212 17.00 -8.25 -18.74
C ARG A 212 17.66 -7.31 -17.72
N LEU A 213 18.88 -7.65 -17.32
CA LEU A 213 19.56 -7.00 -16.20
C LEU A 213 19.88 -5.51 -16.45
N THR A 214 20.14 -5.12 -17.70
CA THR A 214 20.41 -3.70 -18.05
C THR A 214 19.15 -2.84 -17.94
N GLU A 215 18.01 -3.33 -18.44
CA GLU A 215 16.72 -2.63 -18.30
C GLU A 215 16.32 -2.53 -16.83
N ALA A 216 16.50 -3.61 -16.05
CA ALA A 216 16.26 -3.61 -14.62
C ALA A 216 17.09 -2.57 -13.86
N GLU A 217 18.38 -2.41 -14.21
CA GLU A 217 19.26 -1.40 -13.59
C GLU A 217 18.72 0.02 -13.80
N GLN A 218 18.40 0.37 -15.04
CA GLN A 218 17.88 1.69 -15.40
C GLN A 218 16.55 1.98 -14.67
N LEU A 219 15.66 0.99 -14.59
CA LEU A 219 14.38 1.13 -13.91
C LEU A 219 14.55 1.28 -12.40
N TYR A 220 15.43 0.50 -11.76
CA TYR A 220 15.71 0.64 -10.33
C TYR A 220 16.37 1.99 -9.99
N GLU A 221 17.32 2.46 -10.80
CA GLU A 221 17.97 3.77 -10.59
C GLU A 221 16.95 4.91 -10.71
N ARG A 222 16.06 4.84 -11.71
CA ARG A 222 14.98 5.80 -11.87
C ARG A 222 14.01 5.78 -10.68
N ALA A 223 13.60 4.59 -10.23
CA ALA A 223 12.76 4.43 -9.04
C ALA A 223 13.43 5.00 -7.78
N LEU A 224 14.74 4.74 -7.61
CA LEU A 224 15.53 5.21 -6.48
C LEU A 224 15.61 6.74 -6.44
N ALA A 225 15.88 7.37 -7.59
CA ALA A 225 15.95 8.83 -7.69
C ALA A 225 14.62 9.49 -7.34
N ILE A 226 13.49 8.96 -7.83
CA ILE A 226 12.16 9.47 -7.51
C ILE A 226 11.86 9.29 -6.02
N LYS A 227 12.07 8.08 -5.44
CA LYS A 227 11.81 7.84 -4.01
C LYS A 227 12.65 8.72 -3.10
N GLN A 228 13.93 8.95 -3.44
CA GLN A 228 14.78 9.86 -2.67
C GLN A 228 14.25 11.28 -2.66
N LYS A 229 13.75 11.77 -3.82
CA LYS A 229 13.19 13.11 -3.95
C LYS A 229 11.85 13.26 -3.24
N VAL A 230 10.98 12.25 -3.31
CA VAL A 230 9.60 12.31 -2.78
C VAL A 230 9.54 11.98 -1.29
N LEU A 231 10.25 10.94 -0.84
CA LEU A 231 10.15 10.40 0.52
C LEU A 231 11.34 10.77 1.41
N GLY A 232 12.43 11.26 0.81
CA GLY A 232 13.69 11.52 1.48
C GLY A 232 14.61 10.30 1.49
N ALA A 233 15.93 10.56 1.48
CA ALA A 233 16.96 9.53 1.31
C ALA A 233 17.04 8.47 2.43
N ARG A 234 16.42 8.71 3.59
CA ARG A 234 16.38 7.79 4.75
C ARG A 234 15.05 7.06 4.90
N HIS A 235 14.14 7.14 3.92
CA HIS A 235 12.86 6.45 3.98
C HIS A 235 13.03 4.93 3.75
N PRO A 236 12.30 4.05 4.47
CA PRO A 236 12.37 2.60 4.27
C PRO A 236 12.19 2.13 2.81
N GLU A 237 11.33 2.78 2.04
CA GLU A 237 11.12 2.45 0.62
C GLU A 237 12.32 2.74 -0.29
N VAL A 238 13.19 3.68 0.11
CA VAL A 238 14.51 3.88 -0.52
C VAL A 238 15.39 2.66 -0.21
N GLY A 239 15.36 2.17 1.03
CA GLY A 239 16.06 0.96 1.45
C GLY A 239 15.66 -0.29 0.65
N VAL A 240 14.37 -0.46 0.35
CA VAL A 240 13.86 -1.57 -0.49
C VAL A 240 14.49 -1.52 -1.88
N THR A 241 14.46 -0.35 -2.51
CA THR A 241 15.00 -0.16 -3.87
C THR A 241 16.52 -0.38 -3.90
N LEU A 242 17.25 0.11 -2.88
CA LEU A 242 18.68 -0.11 -2.72
C LEU A 242 19.02 -1.60 -2.55
N ASN A 243 18.25 -2.33 -1.73
CA ASN A 243 18.43 -3.77 -1.57
C ASN A 243 18.22 -4.50 -2.90
N ASN A 244 17.18 -4.15 -3.67
CA ASN A 244 16.91 -4.80 -4.94
C ASN A 244 18.00 -4.51 -5.98
N LEU A 245 18.45 -3.25 -6.06
CA LEU A 245 19.58 -2.87 -6.89
C LEU A 245 20.86 -3.61 -6.46
N ALA A 246 21.09 -3.82 -5.15
CA ALA A 246 22.23 -4.60 -4.66
C ALA A 246 22.17 -6.08 -5.10
N VAL A 247 20.97 -6.69 -5.08
CA VAL A 247 20.77 -8.05 -5.61
C VAL A 247 21.10 -8.09 -7.10
N LEU A 248 20.67 -7.08 -7.87
CA LEU A 248 20.97 -6.96 -9.29
C LEU A 248 22.48 -6.82 -9.54
N GLN A 249 23.18 -5.94 -8.82
CA GLN A 249 24.62 -5.76 -8.97
C GLN A 249 25.39 -7.05 -8.65
N ARG A 250 24.96 -7.81 -7.63
CA ARG A 250 25.51 -9.13 -7.32
C ARG A 250 25.33 -10.11 -8.48
N GLN A 251 24.13 -10.18 -9.08
CA GLN A 251 23.87 -11.04 -10.25
C GLN A 251 24.74 -10.66 -11.46
N ARG A 252 25.16 -9.40 -11.57
CA ARG A 252 26.08 -8.91 -12.61
C ARG A 252 27.56 -9.08 -12.25
N GLY A 253 27.89 -9.73 -11.13
CA GLY A 253 29.27 -9.92 -10.66
C GLY A 253 29.93 -8.66 -10.10
N ARG A 254 29.17 -7.58 -9.84
CA ARG A 254 29.69 -6.31 -9.32
C ARG A 254 29.60 -6.28 -7.79
N SER A 255 30.42 -7.11 -7.16
CA SER A 255 30.36 -7.39 -5.71
C SER A 255 30.55 -6.15 -4.83
N ASP A 256 31.47 -5.23 -5.18
CA ASP A 256 31.68 -4.00 -4.41
C ASP A 256 30.50 -3.04 -4.46
N ALA A 257 29.93 -2.84 -5.65
CA ALA A 257 28.74 -2.01 -5.82
C ALA A 257 27.56 -2.59 -5.02
N ALA A 258 27.36 -3.91 -5.09
CA ALA A 258 26.34 -4.60 -4.30
C ALA A 258 26.55 -4.40 -2.80
N ARG A 259 27.79 -4.52 -2.32
CA ARG A 259 28.16 -4.37 -0.90
C ARG A 259 27.82 -2.98 -0.36
N LEU A 260 28.17 -1.93 -1.11
CA LEU A 260 27.86 -0.54 -0.73
C LEU A 260 26.34 -0.30 -0.66
N LEU A 261 25.60 -0.79 -1.64
CA LEU A 261 24.14 -0.67 -1.68
C LEU A 261 23.47 -1.41 -0.51
N TYR A 262 23.90 -2.64 -0.20
CA TYR A 262 23.41 -3.38 0.97
C TYR A 262 23.70 -2.66 2.28
N ARG A 263 24.92 -2.13 2.48
CA ARG A 263 25.26 -1.38 3.70
C ARG A 263 24.35 -0.16 3.87
N ARG A 264 24.10 0.58 2.79
CA ARG A 264 23.19 1.73 2.81
C ARG A 264 21.75 1.32 3.10
N ALA A 265 21.25 0.25 2.48
CA ALA A 265 19.92 -0.28 2.75
C ALA A 265 19.75 -0.73 4.20
N LEU A 266 20.73 -1.47 4.75
CA LEU A 266 20.75 -1.91 6.15
C LEU A 266 20.74 -0.74 7.12
N SER A 267 21.57 0.28 6.89
CA SER A 267 21.59 1.49 7.73
C SER A 267 20.22 2.15 7.79
N ILE A 268 19.51 2.25 6.66
CA ILE A 268 18.15 2.81 6.61
C ILE A 268 17.18 1.92 7.39
N PHE A 269 17.18 0.61 7.14
CA PHE A 269 16.24 -0.31 7.77
C PHE A 269 16.43 -0.41 9.28
N GLU A 270 17.68 -0.52 9.75
CA GLU A 270 18.00 -0.59 11.18
C GLU A 270 17.59 0.70 11.90
N ALA A 271 17.86 1.87 11.31
CA ALA A 271 17.51 3.15 11.91
C ALA A 271 16.00 3.44 11.94
N ARG A 272 15.21 2.90 10.98
CA ARG A 272 13.79 3.24 10.83
C ARG A 272 12.81 2.15 11.26
N LEU A 273 13.21 0.90 11.13
CA LEU A 273 12.35 -0.27 11.38
C LEU A 273 12.89 -1.14 12.52
N GLY A 274 14.17 -0.98 12.88
CA GLY A 274 14.84 -1.79 13.88
C GLY A 274 15.45 -3.08 13.31
N ALA A 275 16.28 -3.72 14.14
CA ALA A 275 17.10 -4.87 13.74
C ALA A 275 16.30 -6.16 13.45
N HIS A 276 15.10 -6.29 14.02
CA HIS A 276 14.25 -7.49 13.93
C HIS A 276 13.15 -7.38 12.87
N HIS A 277 13.01 -6.23 12.20
CA HIS A 277 11.99 -6.07 11.18
C HIS A 277 12.26 -7.01 9.98
N PRO A 278 11.24 -7.65 9.37
CA PRO A 278 11.41 -8.61 8.28
C PRO A 278 12.28 -8.07 7.13
N ARG A 279 12.04 -6.82 6.69
CA ARG A 279 12.87 -6.17 5.65
C ARG A 279 14.35 -6.03 6.05
N THR A 280 14.64 -5.71 7.31
CA THR A 280 16.02 -5.66 7.83
C THR A 280 16.67 -7.04 7.79
N ALA A 281 15.93 -8.08 8.22
CA ALA A 281 16.40 -9.45 8.22
C ALA A 281 16.69 -9.96 6.80
N THR A 282 15.79 -9.72 5.84
CA THR A 282 15.99 -10.08 4.42
C THR A 282 17.20 -9.37 3.82
N CYS A 283 17.34 -8.06 4.05
CA CYS A 283 18.48 -7.31 3.55
C CYS A 283 19.80 -7.83 4.13
N ARG A 284 19.80 -8.17 5.43
CA ARG A 284 20.97 -8.75 6.11
C ARG A 284 21.32 -10.13 5.56
N ALA A 285 20.32 -10.96 5.27
CA ALA A 285 20.52 -12.27 4.66
C ALA A 285 21.14 -12.14 3.25
N ASN A 286 20.63 -11.21 2.43
CA ASN A 286 21.17 -10.94 1.10
C ASN A 286 22.62 -10.45 1.16
N HIS A 287 22.93 -9.54 2.09
CA HIS A 287 24.28 -9.04 2.31
C HIS A 287 25.23 -10.15 2.77
N ARG A 288 24.83 -10.98 3.73
CA ARG A 288 25.62 -12.14 4.18
C ARG A 288 25.89 -13.12 3.05
N LYS A 289 24.90 -13.36 2.17
CA LYS A 289 25.07 -14.21 0.99
C LYS A 289 26.18 -13.66 0.07
N LEU A 290 26.16 -12.36 -0.24
CA LEU A 290 27.23 -11.71 -1.01
C LEU A 290 28.62 -11.90 -0.35
N LEU A 291 28.72 -11.67 0.97
CA LEU A 291 30.01 -11.80 1.66
C LEU A 291 30.57 -13.22 1.65
N ARG A 292 29.70 -14.24 1.72
CA ARG A 292 30.11 -15.64 1.59
C ARG A 292 30.58 -15.98 0.18
N GLU A 293 29.89 -15.47 -0.84
CA GLU A 293 30.27 -15.65 -2.25
C GLU A 293 31.65 -15.03 -2.51
N ALA A 294 31.90 -13.82 -2.00
CA ALA A 294 33.18 -13.15 -2.14
C ALA A 294 34.33 -13.84 -1.39
N ALA A 295 34.08 -14.32 -0.16
CA ALA A 295 35.07 -15.09 0.58
C ALA A 295 35.44 -16.40 -0.14
N ALA A 296 34.49 -17.02 -0.85
CA ALA A 296 34.73 -18.22 -1.65
C ALA A 296 35.48 -17.93 -2.96
N SER A 297 35.31 -16.75 -3.57
CA SER A 297 36.05 -16.34 -4.77
C SER A 297 37.45 -15.79 -4.46
N GLY A 298 37.80 -15.57 -3.20
CA GLY A 298 39.06 -14.92 -2.80
C GLY A 298 39.02 -13.40 -2.91
N ASP A 299 37.85 -12.81 -3.15
CA ASP A 299 37.65 -11.36 -3.17
C ASP A 299 37.59 -10.84 -1.73
N ASP A 300 38.64 -10.13 -1.28
CA ASP A 300 38.65 -9.52 0.05
C ASP A 300 37.75 -8.28 0.12
N LEU A 301 36.48 -8.51 0.45
CA LEU A 301 35.51 -7.46 0.74
C LEU A 301 35.58 -6.95 2.20
N SER A 302 36.47 -7.50 3.03
CA SER A 302 36.59 -7.19 4.47
C SER A 302 37.46 -5.96 4.74
N SER A 303 38.37 -5.60 3.83
CA SER A 303 39.34 -4.51 4.00
C SER A 303 38.84 -3.08 3.74
N HIS A 304 37.64 -2.91 3.16
CA HIS A 304 37.15 -1.57 2.76
C HIS A 304 36.25 -0.89 3.82
N SER A 305 36.46 -1.17 5.10
CA SER A 305 35.84 -0.45 6.22
C SER A 305 36.74 0.70 6.69
N GLY A 306 36.75 1.82 5.96
CA GLY A 306 37.58 2.96 6.36
C GLY A 306 37.49 4.16 5.43
N GLY A 307 36.30 4.70 5.21
CA GLY A 307 36.10 5.99 4.56
C GLY A 307 35.19 6.84 5.42
N GLN A 308 35.81 7.72 6.21
CA GLN A 308 35.14 8.76 6.99
C GLN A 308 34.12 9.50 6.12
N LEU A 309 32.90 9.63 6.65
CA LEU A 309 32.01 10.72 6.27
C LEU A 309 32.70 12.00 6.74
N ASP A 310 33.46 12.63 5.86
CA ASP A 310 33.96 13.99 6.07
C ASP A 310 32.73 14.90 6.01
N GLU A 311 32.15 15.16 7.19
CA GLU A 311 31.39 16.39 7.45
C GLU A 311 32.35 17.57 7.28
N ARG A 312 32.56 18.00 6.04
CA ARG A 312 33.07 19.34 5.78
C ARG A 312 31.89 20.24 5.46
N SER A 313 31.46 20.92 6.52
CA SER A 313 31.20 22.35 6.57
C SER A 313 31.15 23.04 5.20
N SER A 314 29.97 23.54 4.85
CA SER A 314 29.85 24.77 4.08
C SER A 314 28.85 25.64 4.81
N THR A 315 29.42 26.72 5.33
CA THR A 315 28.83 27.98 5.78
C THR A 315 27.53 28.36 5.09
#